data_AF-A0A9Q8SLE4-F1
#
_entry.id   AF-A0A9Q8SLE4-F1
#
_cell.length_a   1.000
_cell.length_b   1.000
_cell.length_c   1.000
_cell.angle_alpha   90.00
_cell.angle_beta   90.00
_cell.angle_gamma   90.00
#
_symmetry.space_group_name_H-M   'P 1'
#
loop_
_entity.id
_entity.type
_entity.pdbx_description
1 polymer ?
#
loop_
_entity_poly.entity_id
_entity_poly.type
_entity_poly.pdbx_seq_one_letter_code
_entity_poly.pdbx_strand_id
1 'polypeptide(L)'
;MLIRLDVLRGFSGAEKLTYSENVRKCVANITTPHAALHTLVGCPAVIFLRIGDVIAAAKQNMQGLLSTVDFQTRLDEAESFLRDLDLDMIEYPTPHPEWRQLAEAFRHASLLRILRWPDTFVIPCEDPRIRPSVSAILDCCANVSMDSPFFKRLLFPLFLAATETSERHQIHYASLCIENIRRSTGFQHAAMMEVLEGVWEERRLKTRGWTNVPWMEFTCSEKVCQNGSPTLNITNRTAGRCDEEKIPQPPNGSFKSSPWKRVLKNDIVNGDA
;
A
#
# COMPACT_ATOMS: atom_id res chain seq x y z
N MET A 1 -0.06 8.69 -13.36
CA MET A 1 1.05 8.42 -12.41
C MET A 1 0.75 8.91 -10.99
N LEU A 2 0.34 10.18 -10.78
CA LEU A 2 0.19 10.78 -9.44
C LEU A 2 -0.93 10.18 -8.56
N ILE A 3 -2.07 9.80 -9.15
CA ILE A 3 -3.24 9.28 -8.42
C ILE A 3 -3.02 7.84 -7.90
N ARG A 4 -2.12 7.07 -8.50
CA ARG A 4 -1.74 5.73 -8.02
C ARG A 4 -0.84 5.79 -6.80
N LEU A 5 0.13 6.70 -6.87
CA LEU A 5 0.96 7.04 -5.72
C LEU A 5 0.10 7.56 -4.57
N ASP A 6 -1.02 8.19 -4.87
CA ASP A 6 -1.95 8.65 -3.85
C ASP A 6 -2.62 7.49 -3.11
N VAL A 7 -3.15 6.49 -3.82
CA VAL A 7 -3.70 5.28 -3.19
C VAL A 7 -2.60 4.47 -2.49
N LEU A 8 -1.45 4.24 -3.12
CA LEU A 8 -0.31 3.55 -2.49
C LEU A 8 0.22 4.29 -1.25
N ARG A 9 0.16 5.62 -1.22
CA ARG A 9 0.44 6.41 -0.01
C ARG A 9 -0.67 6.28 1.01
N GLY A 10 -1.93 6.25 0.57
CA GLY A 10 -3.10 5.93 1.38
C GLY A 10 -3.01 4.58 2.11
N PHE A 11 -2.40 3.57 1.48
CA PHE A 11 -2.10 2.30 2.14
C PHE A 11 -1.19 2.50 3.36
N SER A 12 -0.20 3.40 3.28
CA SER A 12 0.69 3.73 4.40
C SER A 12 0.07 4.65 5.46
N GLY A 13 -1.16 5.13 5.25
CA GLY A 13 -1.84 6.08 6.13
C GLY A 13 -2.96 6.79 5.38
N ALA A 14 -4.19 6.72 5.88
CA ALA A 14 -5.36 7.26 5.18
C ALA A 14 -5.30 8.79 5.03
N GLU A 15 -4.66 9.47 5.97
CA GLU A 15 -4.41 10.89 5.95
C GLU A 15 -3.63 11.34 4.69
N LYS A 16 -2.82 10.44 4.12
CA LYS A 16 -1.99 10.68 2.93
C LYS A 16 -2.76 10.61 1.61
N LEU A 17 -4.05 10.26 1.63
CA LEU A 17 -4.91 10.28 0.45
C LEU A 17 -5.30 11.74 0.09
N THR A 18 -4.94 12.17 -1.11
CA THR A 18 -5.02 13.56 -1.57
C THR A 18 -6.15 13.79 -2.57
N TYR A 19 -6.39 12.83 -3.47
CA TYR A 19 -7.36 13.00 -4.55
C TYR A 19 -8.77 12.57 -4.16
N SER A 20 -9.76 13.31 -4.66
CA SER A 20 -11.18 13.03 -4.46
C SER A 20 -11.64 11.80 -5.24
N GLU A 21 -12.81 11.27 -4.86
CA GLU A 21 -13.43 10.12 -5.53
C GLU A 21 -13.65 10.35 -7.04
N ASN A 22 -14.12 11.54 -7.43
CA ASN A 22 -14.34 11.90 -8.83
C ASN A 22 -13.05 11.78 -9.66
N VAL A 23 -11.90 12.15 -9.07
CA VAL A 23 -10.60 12.03 -9.72
C VAL A 23 -10.17 10.57 -9.83
N ARG A 24 -10.46 9.73 -8.82
CA ARG A 24 -10.18 8.28 -8.87
C ARG A 24 -11.03 7.58 -9.93
N LYS A 25 -12.33 7.90 -10.00
CA LYS A 25 -13.26 7.40 -11.03
C LYS A 25 -12.83 7.80 -12.43
N CYS A 26 -12.41 9.06 -12.63
CA CYS A 26 -11.88 9.53 -13.90
C CYS A 26 -10.70 8.67 -14.37
N VAL A 27 -9.73 8.39 -13.49
CA VAL A 27 -8.56 7.55 -13.83
C VAL A 27 -8.93 6.09 -14.09
N ALA A 28 -9.86 5.53 -13.33
CA ALA A 28 -10.33 4.17 -13.54
C ALA A 28 -11.00 3.99 -14.92
N ASN A 29 -11.65 5.05 -15.41
CA ASN A 29 -12.34 5.06 -16.70
C ASN A 29 -11.43 5.43 -17.89
N ILE A 30 -10.13 5.65 -17.68
CA ILE A 30 -9.20 5.86 -18.80
C ILE A 30 -8.98 4.52 -19.50
N THR A 31 -9.59 4.37 -20.68
CA THR A 31 -9.57 3.15 -21.50
C THR A 31 -8.41 3.10 -22.50
N THR A 32 -7.57 4.13 -22.60
CA THR A 32 -6.45 4.09 -23.55
C THR A 32 -5.44 3.02 -23.12
N PRO A 33 -5.02 2.10 -24.02
CA PRO A 33 -4.22 0.92 -23.66
C PRO A 33 -2.95 1.22 -22.86
N HIS A 34 -2.26 2.31 -23.18
CA HIS A 34 -1.04 2.75 -22.50
C HIS A 34 -1.27 3.53 -21.19
N ALA A 35 -2.50 3.97 -20.91
CA ALA A 35 -2.83 4.71 -19.69
C ALA A 35 -3.76 3.94 -18.74
N ALA A 36 -4.35 2.84 -19.20
CA ALA A 36 -5.17 1.94 -18.41
C ALA A 36 -4.43 1.52 -17.13
N LEU A 37 -5.14 1.58 -16.01
CA LEU A 37 -4.59 1.27 -14.69
C LEU A 37 -3.97 -0.12 -14.63
N HIS A 38 -4.67 -1.07 -15.24
CA HIS A 38 -4.25 -2.46 -15.37
C HIS A 38 -2.86 -2.52 -16.04
N THR A 39 -2.70 -1.97 -17.25
CA THR A 39 -1.45 -2.02 -18.04
C THR A 39 -0.22 -1.54 -17.27
N LEU A 40 -0.36 -0.50 -16.45
CA LEU A 40 0.77 0.16 -15.81
C LEU A 40 1.05 -0.27 -14.36
N VAL A 41 0.08 -0.88 -13.65
CA VAL A 41 0.26 -1.26 -12.22
C VAL A 41 0.03 -2.75 -11.99
N GLY A 42 -0.72 -3.43 -12.85
CA GLY A 42 -1.20 -4.78 -12.55
C GLY A 42 -2.54 -4.82 -11.84
N CYS A 43 -3.03 -3.70 -11.31
CA CYS A 43 -4.23 -3.67 -10.47
C CYS A 43 -5.49 -3.37 -11.30
N PRO A 44 -6.51 -4.24 -11.23
CA PRO A 44 -7.80 -3.96 -11.83
C PRO A 44 -8.45 -2.68 -11.30
N ALA A 45 -9.05 -1.90 -12.21
CA ALA A 45 -9.77 -0.67 -11.89
C ALA A 45 -10.81 -0.85 -10.78
N VAL A 46 -11.55 -1.97 -10.82
CA VAL A 46 -12.57 -2.29 -9.82
C VAL A 46 -12.00 -2.48 -8.41
N ILE A 47 -10.85 -3.16 -8.29
CA ILE A 47 -10.16 -3.36 -7.00
C ILE A 47 -9.60 -2.01 -6.51
N PHE A 48 -8.97 -1.26 -7.40
CA PHE A 48 -8.39 0.05 -7.10
C PHE A 48 -9.43 1.06 -6.59
N LEU A 49 -10.60 1.12 -7.24
CA LEU A 49 -11.69 1.98 -6.81
C LEU A 49 -12.17 1.58 -5.43
N ARG A 50 -12.44 0.28 -5.22
CA ARG A 50 -12.92 -0.23 -3.94
C ARG A 50 -11.98 0.12 -2.80
N ILE A 51 -10.68 -0.15 -2.93
CA ILE A 51 -9.74 0.16 -1.86
C ILE A 51 -9.54 1.67 -1.69
N GLY A 52 -9.63 2.46 -2.77
CA GLY A 52 -9.62 3.92 -2.71
C GLY A 52 -10.77 4.49 -1.89
N ASP A 53 -11.95 3.89 -1.99
CA ASP A 53 -13.13 4.30 -1.22
C ASP A 53 -13.03 3.89 0.26
N VAL A 54 -12.45 2.73 0.56
CA VAL A 54 -12.12 2.34 1.94
C VAL A 54 -11.13 3.32 2.57
N ILE A 55 -10.05 3.67 1.87
CA ILE A 55 -9.06 4.64 2.38
C ILE A 55 -9.72 6.01 2.61
N ALA A 56 -10.62 6.43 1.72
CA ALA A 56 -11.36 7.68 1.89
C ALA A 56 -12.29 7.64 3.12
N ALA A 57 -13.00 6.54 3.34
CA ALA A 57 -13.83 6.33 4.52
C ALA A 57 -12.99 6.30 5.81
N ALA A 58 -11.82 5.65 5.78
CA ALA A 58 -10.88 5.65 6.89
C ALA A 58 -10.41 7.09 7.24
N LYS A 59 -10.11 7.91 6.22
CA LYS A 59 -9.76 9.32 6.41
C LYS A 59 -10.90 10.11 7.04
N GLN A 60 -12.14 9.91 6.58
CA GLN A 60 -13.31 10.56 7.18
C GLN A 60 -13.53 10.12 8.63
N ASN A 61 -13.34 8.83 8.94
CA ASN A 61 -13.44 8.33 10.32
C ASN A 61 -12.37 8.94 11.23
N MET A 62 -11.11 9.02 10.77
CA MET A 62 -10.03 9.70 11.51
C MET A 62 -10.32 11.19 11.77
N GLN A 63 -11.08 11.84 10.88
CA GLN A 63 -11.50 13.23 11.01
C GLN A 63 -12.79 13.41 11.84
N GLY A 64 -13.39 12.33 12.32
CA GLY A 64 -14.68 12.35 13.03
C GLY A 64 -15.89 12.65 12.13
N LEU A 65 -15.72 12.63 10.80
CA LEU A 65 -16.78 12.86 9.82
C LEU A 65 -17.60 11.60 9.52
N LEU A 66 -17.08 10.42 9.87
CA LEU A 66 -17.75 9.14 9.73
C LEU A 66 -17.67 8.41 11.07
N SER A 67 -18.80 7.92 11.59
CA SER A 67 -18.81 7.18 12.84
C SER A 67 -18.04 5.86 12.70
N THR A 68 -17.52 5.33 13.82
CA THR A 68 -16.81 4.03 13.79
C THR A 68 -17.72 2.89 13.35
N VAL A 69 -19.02 2.95 13.67
CA VAL A 69 -20.01 1.94 13.26
C VAL A 69 -20.24 1.99 11.76
N ASP A 70 -20.41 3.19 11.20
CA ASP A 70 -20.57 3.35 9.75
C ASP A 70 -19.29 2.96 9.02
N PHE A 71 -18.12 3.29 9.58
CA PHE A 71 -16.84 2.89 9.01
C PHE A 71 -16.69 1.36 9.01
N GLN A 72 -17.03 0.68 10.11
CA GLN A 72 -17.01 -0.78 10.17
C GLN A 72 -17.93 -1.39 9.10
N THR A 73 -19.13 -0.84 8.91
CA THR A 73 -20.05 -1.28 7.85
C THR A 73 -19.39 -1.16 6.47
N ARG A 74 -18.67 -0.07 6.19
CA ARG A 74 -17.92 0.09 4.93
C ARG A 74 -16.78 -0.91 4.77
N LEU A 75 -16.11 -1.29 5.87
CA LEU A 75 -15.07 -2.32 5.85
C LEU A 75 -15.67 -3.68 5.52
N ASP A 76 -16.77 -4.05 6.17
CA ASP A 76 -17.45 -5.34 5.97
C ASP A 76 -17.98 -5.48 4.53
N GLU A 77 -18.61 -4.42 4.00
CA GLU A 77 -19.05 -4.36 2.60
C GLU A 77 -17.89 -4.51 1.61
N ALA A 78 -16.75 -3.85 1.89
CA ALA A 78 -15.59 -3.92 1.02
C ALA A 78 -14.88 -5.28 1.08
N GLU A 79 -14.84 -5.90 2.26
CA GLU A 79 -14.32 -7.25 2.43
C GLU A 79 -15.17 -8.27 1.66
N SER A 80 -16.49 -8.28 1.85
CA SER A 80 -17.40 -9.17 1.10
C SER A 80 -17.24 -8.95 -0.40
N PHE A 81 -17.27 -7.70 -0.85
CA PHE A 81 -17.08 -7.38 -2.27
C PHE A 81 -15.79 -7.97 -2.85
N LEU A 82 -14.66 -7.85 -2.17
CA LEU A 82 -13.37 -8.37 -2.66
C LEU A 82 -13.27 -9.90 -2.55
N ARG A 83 -13.96 -10.52 -1.59
CA ARG A 83 -14.00 -11.98 -1.48
C ARG A 83 -14.86 -12.60 -2.58
N ASP A 84 -15.96 -11.95 -2.92
CA ASP A 84 -16.95 -12.42 -3.89
C ASP A 84 -16.66 -11.95 -5.33
N LEU A 85 -15.65 -11.10 -5.52
CA LEU A 85 -15.24 -10.61 -6.85
C LEU A 85 -14.76 -11.77 -7.74
N ASP A 86 -15.54 -12.05 -8.78
CA ASP A 86 -15.14 -12.97 -9.84
C ASP A 86 -14.11 -12.32 -10.77
N LEU A 87 -12.86 -12.79 -10.69
CA LEU A 87 -11.77 -12.29 -11.51
C LEU A 87 -11.84 -12.74 -12.96
N ASP A 88 -12.55 -13.83 -13.26
CA ASP A 88 -12.68 -14.34 -14.63
C ASP A 88 -13.65 -13.47 -15.46
N MET A 89 -14.45 -12.63 -14.79
CA MET A 89 -15.36 -11.65 -15.39
C MET A 89 -14.71 -10.26 -15.59
N ILE A 90 -13.44 -10.08 -15.20
CA ILE A 90 -12.73 -8.81 -15.37
C ILE A 90 -12.16 -8.71 -16.79
N GLU A 91 -12.41 -7.58 -17.44
CA GLU A 91 -11.75 -7.24 -18.70
C GLU A 91 -10.30 -6.82 -18.45
N TYR A 92 -9.35 -7.59 -19.01
CA TYR A 92 -7.92 -7.33 -18.92
C TYR A 92 -7.38 -6.67 -20.20
N PRO A 93 -6.24 -5.94 -20.13
CA PRO A 93 -5.66 -5.30 -21.31
C PRO A 93 -5.31 -6.26 -22.44
N THR A 94 -4.90 -7.48 -22.10
CA THR A 94 -4.57 -8.55 -23.05
C THR A 94 -5.05 -9.89 -22.48
N PRO A 95 -5.20 -10.94 -23.30
CA PRO A 95 -5.59 -12.27 -22.82
C PRO A 95 -4.47 -13.01 -22.05
N HIS A 96 -3.38 -12.33 -21.69
CA HIS A 96 -2.24 -12.95 -21.02
C HIS A 96 -2.63 -13.46 -19.62
N PRO A 97 -2.41 -14.75 -19.28
CA PRO A 97 -2.94 -15.36 -18.06
C PRO A 97 -2.39 -14.75 -16.77
N GLU A 98 -1.19 -14.16 -16.81
CA GLU A 98 -0.58 -13.50 -15.63
C GLU A 98 -1.31 -12.21 -15.20
N TRP A 99 -2.19 -11.65 -16.04
CA TRP A 99 -3.09 -10.56 -15.62
C TRP A 99 -3.97 -10.99 -14.44
N ARG A 100 -4.50 -12.21 -14.50
CA ARG A 100 -5.32 -12.78 -13.44
C ARG A 100 -4.52 -12.96 -12.15
N GLN A 101 -3.26 -13.37 -12.25
CA GLN A 101 -2.36 -13.50 -11.09
C GLN A 101 -2.10 -12.14 -10.43
N LEU A 102 -1.88 -11.09 -11.23
CA LEU A 102 -1.75 -9.72 -10.69
C LEU A 102 -3.04 -9.26 -10.00
N ALA A 103 -4.19 -9.48 -10.64
CA ALA A 103 -5.49 -9.12 -10.06
C ALA A 103 -5.73 -9.80 -8.72
N GLU A 104 -5.45 -11.10 -8.62
CA GLU A 104 -5.58 -11.89 -7.40
C GLU A 104 -4.64 -11.39 -6.29
N ALA A 105 -3.38 -11.11 -6.62
CA ALA A 105 -2.43 -10.55 -5.66
C ALA A 105 -2.88 -9.16 -5.14
N PHE A 106 -3.42 -8.30 -6.01
CA PHE A 106 -3.95 -6.99 -5.60
C PHE A 106 -5.25 -7.08 -4.79
N ARG A 107 -6.11 -8.06 -5.09
CA ARG A 107 -7.32 -8.37 -4.30
C ARG A 107 -6.93 -8.69 -2.87
N HIS A 108 -5.98 -9.61 -2.69
CA HIS A 108 -5.50 -10.00 -1.36
C HIS A 108 -4.70 -8.92 -0.65
N ALA A 109 -3.90 -8.14 -1.36
CA ALA A 109 -3.25 -6.95 -0.81
C ALA A 109 -4.27 -5.95 -0.24
N SER A 110 -5.39 -5.76 -0.93
CA SER A 110 -6.47 -4.88 -0.50
C SER A 110 -7.22 -5.46 0.70
N LEU A 111 -7.49 -6.77 0.72
CA LEU A 111 -8.07 -7.48 1.87
C LEU A 111 -7.19 -7.34 3.12
N LEU A 112 -5.87 -7.54 3.00
CA LEU A 112 -4.94 -7.33 4.11
C LEU A 112 -5.04 -5.90 4.65
N ARG A 113 -5.16 -4.89 3.78
CA ARG A 113 -5.27 -3.50 4.22
C ARG A 113 -6.59 -3.22 4.93
N ILE A 114 -7.71 -3.79 4.48
CA ILE A 114 -9.04 -3.68 5.10
C ILE A 114 -9.02 -4.27 6.51
N LEU A 115 -8.45 -5.47 6.67
CA LEU A 115 -8.33 -6.17 7.96
C LEU A 115 -7.42 -5.46 8.97
N ARG A 116 -6.69 -4.42 8.56
CA ARG A 116 -5.86 -3.59 9.44
C ARG A 116 -6.59 -2.35 9.95
N TRP A 117 -7.85 -2.15 9.58
CA TRP A 117 -8.74 -1.15 10.17
C TRP A 117 -9.82 -1.80 11.04
N PRO A 118 -10.42 -1.05 11.97
CA PRO A 118 -10.07 0.33 12.34
C PRO A 118 -8.79 0.45 13.16
N ASP A 119 -8.36 -0.62 13.81
CA ASP A 119 -7.14 -0.67 14.63
C ASP A 119 -6.13 -1.67 14.07
N THR A 120 -4.97 -1.17 13.66
CA THR A 120 -3.93 -1.95 13.01
C THR A 120 -3.10 -2.80 13.98
N PHE A 121 -3.18 -2.54 15.29
CA PHE A 121 -2.38 -3.22 16.30
C PHE A 121 -3.04 -4.50 16.85
N VAL A 122 -4.34 -4.67 16.65
CA VAL A 122 -5.15 -5.70 17.34
C VAL A 122 -5.02 -7.08 16.71
N ILE A 123 -5.05 -7.18 15.38
CA ILE A 123 -5.14 -8.47 14.68
C ILE A 123 -3.73 -8.98 14.33
N PRO A 124 -3.23 -10.06 14.96
CA PRO A 124 -1.89 -10.59 14.67
C PRO A 124 -1.79 -11.18 13.25
N CYS A 125 -0.57 -11.40 12.76
CA CYS A 125 -0.35 -11.99 11.44
C CYS A 125 -0.79 -13.47 11.35
N GLU A 126 -0.86 -14.17 12.49
CA GLU A 126 -1.30 -15.55 12.61
C GLU A 126 -2.83 -15.69 12.53
N ASP A 127 -3.58 -14.58 12.53
CA ASP A 127 -5.04 -14.60 12.45
C ASP A 127 -5.50 -15.37 11.19
N PRO A 128 -6.48 -16.28 11.33
CA PRO A 128 -6.96 -17.12 10.23
C PRO A 128 -7.57 -16.32 9.07
N ARG A 129 -7.88 -15.03 9.25
CA ARG A 129 -8.34 -14.13 8.19
C ARG A 129 -7.18 -13.52 7.39
N ILE A 130 -5.99 -13.41 7.98
CA ILE A 130 -4.78 -12.83 7.37
C ILE A 130 -4.02 -13.88 6.54
N ARG A 131 -3.76 -15.05 7.13
CA ARG A 131 -2.93 -16.11 6.53
C ARG A 131 -3.36 -16.53 5.11
N PRO A 132 -4.66 -16.66 4.78
CA PRO A 132 -5.09 -17.00 3.43
C PRO A 132 -4.68 -15.93 2.42
N SER A 133 -4.79 -14.65 2.77
CA SER A 133 -4.40 -13.56 1.87
C SER A 133 -2.90 -13.47 1.65
N VAL A 134 -2.10 -13.70 2.71
CA VAL A 134 -0.65 -13.82 2.56
C VAL A 134 -0.30 -14.96 1.62
N SER A 135 -0.85 -16.15 1.86
CA SER A 135 -0.54 -17.35 1.07
C SER A 135 -0.93 -17.16 -0.39
N ALA A 136 -2.13 -16.64 -0.66
CA ALA A 136 -2.60 -16.38 -2.02
C ALA A 136 -1.70 -15.39 -2.78
N ILE A 137 -1.17 -14.34 -2.13
CA ILE A 137 -0.20 -13.44 -2.76
C ILE A 137 1.08 -14.19 -3.14
N LEU A 138 1.62 -15.00 -2.22
CA LEU A 138 2.85 -15.75 -2.47
C LEU A 138 2.65 -16.82 -3.56
N ASP A 139 1.49 -17.48 -3.59
CA ASP A 139 1.12 -18.43 -4.63
C ASP A 139 1.00 -17.74 -6.00
N CYS A 140 0.41 -16.54 -6.07
CA CYS A 140 0.39 -15.75 -7.30
C CYS A 140 1.81 -15.43 -7.79
N CYS A 141 2.74 -15.17 -6.86
CA CYS A 141 4.14 -14.92 -7.20
C CYS A 141 4.85 -16.17 -7.70
N ALA A 142 4.53 -17.34 -7.13
CA ALA A 142 5.07 -18.62 -7.60
C ALA A 142 4.58 -19.00 -8.99
N ASN A 143 3.37 -18.56 -9.36
CA ASN A 143 2.73 -18.84 -10.65
C ASN A 143 3.13 -17.88 -11.79
N VAL A 144 3.90 -16.84 -11.51
CA VAL A 144 4.38 -15.86 -12.50
C VAL A 144 5.87 -16.06 -12.69
N SER A 145 6.33 -16.19 -13.93
CA SER A 145 7.76 -16.37 -14.21
C SER A 145 8.56 -15.16 -13.71
N MET A 146 9.70 -15.38 -13.05
CA MET A 146 10.57 -14.29 -12.58
C MET A 146 11.13 -13.42 -13.71
N ASP A 147 11.22 -13.96 -14.92
CA ASP A 147 11.63 -13.23 -16.13
C ASP A 147 10.48 -12.47 -16.80
N SER A 148 9.24 -12.71 -16.36
CA SER A 148 8.07 -12.04 -16.90
C SER A 148 8.05 -10.54 -16.53
N PRO A 149 7.64 -9.64 -17.46
CA PRO A 149 7.37 -8.25 -17.11
C PRO A 149 6.24 -8.08 -16.07
N PHE A 150 5.40 -9.08 -15.88
CA PHE A 150 4.36 -9.07 -14.84
C PHE A 150 4.95 -9.23 -13.44
N PHE A 151 6.06 -9.96 -13.28
CA PHE A 151 6.64 -10.25 -11.98
C PHE A 151 7.02 -8.97 -11.22
N LYS A 152 7.57 -7.98 -11.93
CA LYS A 152 7.95 -6.68 -11.34
C LYS A 152 6.74 -5.92 -10.77
N ARG A 153 5.54 -6.13 -11.33
CA ARG A 153 4.29 -5.51 -10.87
C ARG A 153 3.77 -6.13 -9.56
N LEU A 154 4.25 -7.32 -9.18
CA LEU A 154 3.92 -7.96 -7.89
C LEU A 154 4.66 -7.37 -6.70
N LEU A 155 5.59 -6.43 -6.90
CA LEU A 155 6.42 -5.87 -5.82
C LEU A 155 5.57 -5.34 -4.64
N PHE A 156 4.48 -4.63 -4.93
CA PHE A 156 3.65 -4.06 -3.87
C PHE A 156 2.82 -5.13 -3.11
N PRO A 157 2.09 -6.05 -3.78
CA PRO A 157 1.50 -7.20 -3.10
C PRO A 157 2.52 -8.02 -2.29
N LEU A 158 3.70 -8.31 -2.86
CA LEU A 158 4.78 -9.04 -2.17
C LEU A 158 5.25 -8.33 -0.91
N PHE A 159 5.46 -7.01 -0.99
CA PHE A 159 5.81 -6.20 0.17
C PHE A 159 4.75 -6.34 1.27
N LEU A 160 3.46 -6.25 0.93
CA LEU A 160 2.40 -6.43 1.93
C LEU A 160 2.40 -7.84 2.52
N ALA A 161 2.47 -8.89 1.70
CA ALA A 161 2.55 -10.26 2.20
C ALA A 161 3.75 -10.47 3.13
N ALA A 162 4.91 -9.93 2.77
CA ALA A 162 6.14 -9.98 3.56
C ALA A 162 6.01 -9.24 4.90
N THR A 163 5.30 -8.12 4.91
CA THR A 163 4.97 -7.40 6.15
C THR A 163 3.89 -8.08 6.97
N GLU A 164 3.12 -9.02 6.43
CA GLU A 164 1.93 -9.59 7.10
C GLU A 164 2.09 -11.07 7.47
N THR A 165 3.32 -11.58 7.47
CA THR A 165 3.65 -12.95 7.89
C THR A 165 4.70 -13.00 9.00
N SER A 166 4.61 -14.04 9.83
CA SER A 166 5.64 -14.46 10.80
C SER A 166 6.30 -15.78 10.42
N GLU A 167 5.80 -16.45 9.37
CA GLU A 167 6.28 -17.76 8.93
C GLU A 167 7.63 -17.63 8.23
N ARG A 168 8.68 -18.25 8.78
CA ARG A 168 10.06 -18.06 8.31
C ARG A 168 10.25 -18.41 6.82
N HIS A 169 9.60 -19.47 6.35
CA HIS A 169 9.70 -19.90 4.96
C HIS A 169 9.01 -18.89 4.02
N GLN A 170 7.88 -18.29 4.43
CA GLN A 170 7.20 -17.24 3.69
C GLN A 170 8.01 -15.95 3.64
N ILE A 171 8.60 -15.55 4.78
CA ILE A 171 9.53 -14.40 4.85
C ILE A 171 10.72 -14.62 3.90
N HIS A 172 11.33 -15.81 3.94
CA HIS A 172 12.47 -16.13 3.09
C HIS A 172 12.09 -16.10 1.59
N TYR A 173 10.97 -16.73 1.23
CA TYR A 173 10.48 -16.72 -0.14
C TYR A 173 10.19 -15.30 -0.64
N ALA A 174 9.45 -14.50 0.12
CA ALA A 174 9.16 -13.11 -0.24
C ALA A 174 10.45 -12.27 -0.39
N SER A 175 11.43 -12.48 0.50
CA SER A 175 12.74 -11.82 0.40
C SER A 175 13.46 -12.17 -0.91
N LEU A 176 13.43 -13.44 -1.32
CA LEU A 176 14.04 -13.90 -2.57
C LEU A 176 13.35 -13.25 -3.78
N CYS A 177 12.02 -13.21 -3.80
CA CYS A 177 11.25 -12.57 -4.86
C CYS A 177 11.54 -11.06 -4.96
N ILE A 178 11.55 -10.35 -3.82
CA ILE A 178 11.84 -8.91 -3.77
C ILE A 178 13.27 -8.63 -4.23
N GLU A 179 14.25 -9.46 -3.82
CA GLU A 179 15.63 -9.34 -4.26
C GLU A 179 15.78 -9.55 -5.78
N ASN A 180 15.04 -10.51 -6.35
CA ASN A 180 15.02 -10.73 -7.79
C ASN A 180 14.46 -9.51 -8.55
N ILE A 181 13.36 -8.92 -8.07
CA ILE A 181 12.78 -7.69 -8.65
C ILE A 181 13.80 -6.55 -8.56
N ARG A 182 14.50 -6.42 -7.43
CA ARG A 182 15.54 -5.39 -7.23
C ARG A 182 16.67 -5.53 -8.25
N ARG A 183 17.18 -6.74 -8.46
CA ARG A 183 18.26 -7.02 -9.42
C ARG A 183 17.82 -6.76 -10.85
N SER A 184 16.63 -7.24 -11.23
CA SER A 184 16.11 -7.12 -12.60
C SER A 184 15.65 -5.70 -12.98
N THR A 185 15.45 -4.81 -12.02
CA THR A 185 15.06 -3.41 -12.26
C THR A 185 16.23 -2.42 -12.11
N GLY A 186 17.34 -2.83 -11.50
CA GLY A 186 18.49 -1.97 -11.22
C GLY A 186 18.20 -0.86 -10.19
N PHE A 187 17.03 -0.85 -9.56
CA PHE A 187 16.63 0.17 -8.59
C PHE A 187 16.99 -0.23 -7.17
N GLN A 188 17.62 0.67 -6.42
CA GLN A 188 17.84 0.49 -4.99
C GLN A 188 16.55 0.79 -4.21
N HIS A 189 15.80 -0.25 -3.87
CA HIS A 189 14.61 -0.17 -3.01
C HIS A 189 14.96 -0.06 -1.50
N ALA A 190 15.96 0.75 -1.14
CA ALA A 190 16.49 0.81 0.24
C ALA A 190 15.39 1.10 1.29
N ALA A 191 14.53 2.09 1.04
CA ALA A 191 13.45 2.44 1.95
C ALA A 191 12.42 1.32 2.17
N MET A 192 12.19 0.45 1.18
CA MET A 192 11.27 -0.68 1.34
C MET A 192 11.89 -1.77 2.21
N MET A 193 13.17 -2.06 1.97
CA MET A 193 13.92 -3.04 2.76
C MET A 193 14.07 -2.59 4.20
N GLU A 194 14.33 -1.31 4.45
CA GLU A 194 14.38 -0.74 5.81
C GLU A 194 13.06 -0.96 6.57
N VAL A 195 11.91 -0.81 5.90
CA VAL A 195 10.60 -1.09 6.50
C VAL A 195 10.43 -2.58 6.81
N LEU A 196 10.78 -3.46 5.85
CA LEU A 196 10.67 -4.91 6.05
C LEU A 196 11.58 -5.39 7.19
N GLU A 197 12.84 -4.97 7.20
CA GLU A 197 13.80 -5.26 8.25
C GLU A 197 13.31 -4.75 9.60
N GLY A 198 12.76 -3.53 9.66
CA GLY A 198 12.17 -2.98 10.88
C GLY A 198 11.01 -3.81 11.41
N VAL A 199 10.09 -4.23 10.54
CA VAL A 199 8.95 -5.09 10.91
C VAL A 199 9.43 -6.45 11.41
N TRP A 200 10.33 -7.11 10.68
CA TRP A 200 10.83 -8.44 11.04
C TRP A 200 11.65 -8.42 12.33
N GLU A 201 12.47 -7.40 12.53
CA GLU A 201 13.26 -7.25 13.73
C GLU A 201 12.39 -6.95 14.95
N GLU A 202 11.40 -6.06 14.82
CA GLU A 202 10.46 -5.79 15.91
C GLU A 202 9.62 -7.03 16.24
N ARG A 203 9.21 -7.83 15.26
CA ARG A 203 8.54 -9.13 15.52
C ARG A 203 9.44 -10.11 16.26
N ARG A 204 10.72 -10.14 15.92
CA ARG A 204 11.71 -11.04 16.54
C ARG A 204 12.00 -10.64 17.99
N LEU A 205 12.19 -9.34 18.24
CA LEU A 205 12.58 -8.80 19.54
C LEU A 205 11.39 -8.53 20.47
N LYS A 206 10.21 -8.25 19.91
CA LYS A 206 8.97 -7.88 20.63
C LYS A 206 9.17 -6.76 21.65
N THR A 207 9.92 -5.72 21.27
CA THR A 207 10.33 -4.66 22.22
C THR A 207 9.19 -3.73 22.62
N ARG A 208 8.19 -3.56 21.75
CA ARG A 208 7.09 -2.60 21.94
C ARG A 208 5.81 -3.22 22.51
N GLY A 209 5.78 -4.54 22.72
CA GLY A 209 4.62 -5.24 23.26
C GLY A 209 3.39 -5.24 22.35
N TRP A 210 3.54 -4.90 21.06
CA TRP A 210 2.44 -4.89 20.12
C TRP A 210 1.98 -6.31 19.75
N THR A 211 0.66 -6.48 19.58
CA THR A 211 0.10 -7.76 19.11
C THR A 211 0.36 -7.97 17.63
N ASN A 212 0.12 -6.94 16.82
CA ASN A 212 0.62 -6.85 15.44
C ASN A 212 1.70 -5.78 15.33
N VAL A 213 2.68 -5.98 14.43
CA VAL A 213 3.71 -5.00 14.09
C VAL A 213 3.31 -4.29 12.79
N PRO A 214 2.73 -3.08 12.84
CA PRO A 214 2.19 -2.44 11.65
C PRO A 214 3.33 -1.78 10.87
N TRP A 215 3.49 -2.14 9.60
CA TRP A 215 4.60 -1.66 8.78
C TRP A 215 4.57 -0.13 8.57
N MET A 216 3.40 0.51 8.69
CA MET A 216 3.25 1.96 8.57
C MET A 216 4.08 2.72 9.62
N GLU A 217 4.28 2.14 10.80
CA GLU A 217 5.08 2.72 11.89
C GLU A 217 6.56 2.89 11.50
N PHE A 218 7.02 2.15 10.49
CA PHE A 218 8.39 2.19 9.99
C PHE A 218 8.53 3.08 8.74
N THR A 219 7.43 3.66 8.24
CA THR A 219 7.46 4.56 7.07
C THR A 219 7.90 5.99 7.41
N CYS A 220 7.87 6.34 8.70
CA CYS A 220 8.38 7.59 9.23
C CYS A 220 9.75 7.33 9.88
N SER A 221 10.82 7.36 9.09
CA SER A 221 12.16 7.22 9.66
C SER A 221 12.47 8.41 10.58
N GLU A 222 12.36 8.23 11.89
CA GLU A 222 12.89 9.15 12.90
C GLU A 222 14.43 9.30 12.81
N LYS A 223 15.08 8.44 12.02
CA LYS A 223 16.53 8.40 11.78
C LYS A 223 17.11 9.57 10.96
N VAL A 224 16.41 10.71 10.88
CA VAL A 224 16.96 11.97 10.33
C VAL A 224 17.26 13.02 11.42
N CYS A 225 16.94 12.74 12.69
CA CYS A 225 17.18 13.70 13.80
C CYS A 225 18.21 13.25 14.85
N GLN A 226 18.90 12.11 14.68
CA GLN A 226 19.85 11.60 15.69
C GLN A 226 21.34 11.72 15.32
N ASN A 227 21.70 12.63 14.40
CA ASN A 227 23.09 13.08 14.25
C ASN A 227 23.19 14.56 14.64
N GLY A 228 23.23 14.82 15.94
CA GLY A 228 23.44 16.13 16.53
C GLY A 228 23.23 16.07 18.05
N SER A 229 24.33 16.02 18.79
CA SER A 229 24.41 15.92 20.26
C SER A 229 23.66 17.04 21.02
N PRO A 230 23.49 16.90 22.36
CA PRO A 230 22.32 17.41 23.09
C PRO A 230 22.47 18.85 23.58
N THR A 231 21.37 19.59 23.66
CA THR A 231 21.24 20.67 24.65
C THR A 231 19.78 20.95 25.05
N LEU A 232 19.60 20.87 26.37
CA LEU A 232 18.56 21.31 27.30
C LEU A 232 17.61 22.49 26.95
N ASN A 233 16.52 22.49 27.73
CA ASN A 233 15.60 23.59 28.15
C ASN A 233 14.32 23.81 27.32
N ILE A 234 13.12 23.45 27.81
CA ILE A 234 12.26 24.06 28.88
C ILE A 234 11.28 25.14 28.33
N THR A 235 10.01 25.00 28.74
CA THR A 235 8.88 25.97 28.86
C THR A 235 7.91 26.28 27.70
N ASN A 236 6.67 25.78 27.88
CA ASN A 236 5.37 26.47 28.12
C ASN A 236 4.81 27.63 27.24
N ARG A 237 3.50 27.47 26.93
CA ARG A 237 2.41 28.46 26.68
C ARG A 237 2.54 29.29 25.38
N THR A 238 1.48 29.61 24.63
CA THR A 238 0.14 30.12 24.99
C THR A 238 -0.82 30.03 23.78
N ALA A 239 -2.13 30.06 24.07
CA ALA A 239 -3.25 30.10 23.13
C ALA A 239 -3.38 31.41 22.32
N GLY A 240 -4.10 31.36 21.18
CA GLY A 240 -4.57 32.55 20.47
C GLY A 240 -5.32 32.32 19.14
N ARG A 241 -6.66 32.22 19.26
CA ARG A 241 -7.75 32.79 18.43
C ARG A 241 -7.85 32.55 16.90
N CYS A 242 -9.09 32.23 16.49
CA CYS A 242 -9.64 32.03 15.15
C CYS A 242 -9.72 33.31 14.30
N ASP A 243 -9.51 33.16 12.98
CA ASP A 243 -10.46 33.47 11.88
C ASP A 243 -9.70 33.86 10.59
N GLU A 244 -9.89 33.09 9.53
CA GLU A 244 -10.28 33.53 8.17
C GLU A 244 -10.03 32.41 7.14
N GLU A 245 -11.12 32.08 6.46
CA GLU A 245 -11.26 31.09 5.40
C GLU A 245 -10.43 31.50 4.17
N LYS A 246 -9.34 30.77 3.92
CA LYS A 246 -8.60 30.82 2.65
C LYS A 246 -8.41 29.42 2.10
N ILE A 247 -8.89 29.23 0.87
CA ILE A 247 -8.68 28.06 0.02
C ILE A 247 -7.17 27.70 0.04
N PRO A 248 -6.75 26.49 0.44
CA PRO A 248 -5.34 26.15 0.49
C PRO A 248 -4.76 26.03 -0.93
N GLN A 249 -4.00 27.04 -1.34
CA GLN A 249 -2.96 26.86 -2.35
C GLN A 249 -1.96 25.80 -1.84
N PRO A 250 -1.52 24.85 -2.68
CA PRO A 250 -0.57 23.84 -2.25
C PRO A 250 0.72 24.53 -1.77
N PRO A 251 1.25 24.19 -0.58
CA PRO A 251 2.47 24.81 -0.10
C PRO A 251 3.62 24.49 -1.06
N ASN A 252 4.30 25.55 -1.51
CA ASN A 252 5.62 25.51 -2.13
C ASN A 252 6.64 25.04 -1.09
N GLY A 253 6.56 23.76 -0.74
CA GLY A 253 7.51 23.04 0.08
C GLY A 253 8.01 21.86 -0.73
N SER A 254 9.33 21.72 -0.82
CA SER A 254 10.02 20.57 -1.39
C SER A 254 9.54 19.27 -0.70
N PHE A 255 8.48 18.67 -1.23
CA PHE A 255 7.95 17.40 -0.78
C PHE A 255 8.90 16.29 -1.23
N LYS A 256 9.69 15.77 -0.29
CA LYS A 256 10.50 14.56 -0.52
C LYS A 256 9.60 13.47 -1.12
N SER A 257 9.99 13.02 -2.31
CA SER A 257 9.24 12.08 -3.12
C SER A 257 9.03 10.76 -2.38
N SER A 258 7.79 10.27 -2.34
CA SER A 258 7.48 8.90 -1.92
C SER A 258 8.40 7.89 -2.61
N PRO A 259 8.90 6.84 -1.93
CA PRO A 259 9.75 5.81 -2.54
C PRO A 259 9.17 5.21 -3.83
N TRP A 260 7.83 5.18 -3.92
CA TRP A 260 7.08 4.68 -5.07
C TRP A 260 7.15 5.57 -6.33
N LYS A 261 7.54 6.86 -6.21
CA LYS A 261 7.57 7.82 -7.33
C LYS A 261 8.61 7.50 -8.41
N ARG A 262 9.69 6.79 -8.08
CA ARG A 262 10.81 6.56 -9.00
C ARG A 262 10.78 5.20 -9.71
N VAL A 263 10.17 4.19 -9.09
CA VAL A 263 10.03 2.83 -9.65
C VAL A 263 9.22 2.84 -10.95
N LEU A 264 8.17 3.65 -11.02
CA LEU A 264 7.21 3.66 -12.13
C LEU A 264 7.59 4.58 -13.31
N LYS A 265 8.73 5.28 -13.25
CA LYS A 265 9.09 6.27 -14.28
C LYS A 265 9.82 5.66 -15.47
N ASN A 266 10.45 4.49 -15.31
CA ASN A 266 11.31 3.89 -16.34
C ASN A 266 10.62 2.84 -17.23
N ASP A 267 9.46 2.30 -16.85
CA ASP A 267 8.69 1.38 -17.70
C ASP A 267 8.05 2.06 -18.93
N ILE A 268 8.03 3.40 -18.96
CA ILE A 268 7.48 4.20 -20.07
C ILE A 268 8.53 4.43 -21.18
N VAL A 269 9.83 4.29 -20.87
CA VAL A 269 10.90 4.61 -21.83
C VAL A 269 11.30 3.40 -22.69
N ASN A 270 10.97 2.18 -22.26
CA ASN A 270 11.31 0.93 -22.97
C ASN A 270 10.06 0.19 -23.49
N GLY A 271 9.06 0.93 -23.97
CA GLY A 271 7.82 0.37 -24.52
C GLY A 271 8.02 -0.25 -25.90
N ASP A 272 8.54 -1.48 -25.94
CA ASP A 272 8.26 -2.45 -27.00
C ASP A 272 7.73 -3.73 -26.32
N ALA A 273 6.40 -3.82 -26.20
CA ALA A 273 5.58 -5.04 -26.11
C ALA A 273 4.10 -4.64 -25.97
#